data_AF-A0A7K2MWD2-F1
#
_entry.id   AF-A0A7K2MWD2-F1
#
_cell.length_a   1.000
_cell.length_b   1.000
_cell.length_c   1.000
_cell.angle_alpha   90.00
_cell.angle_beta   90.00
_cell.angle_gamma   90.00
#
_symmetry.space_group_name_H-M   'P 1'
#
loop_
_entity.id
_entity.type
_entity.pdbx_description
1 polymer ?
#
loop_
_entity_poly.entity_id
_entity_poly.type
_entity_poly.pdbx_seq_one_letter_code
_entity_poly.pdbx_strand_id
1 'polypeptide(L)' 'MEGFGVAEAAAAHGVPVLELRAVSNPVGPRDRAAWRIGEALAALTDAFGKLAPVLRSWNPHER' A
#
# COMPACT_ATOMS: atom_id res chain seq x y z
N MET A 1 -5.83 1.20 -8.91
CA MET A 1 -4.78 0.89 -9.90
C MET A 1 -3.81 2.07 -10.08
N GLU A 2 -3.70 2.97 -9.11
CA GLU A 2 -3.08 4.29 -9.28
C GLU A 2 -1.61 4.32 -8.83
N GLY A 3 -1.19 3.36 -8.00
CA GLY A 3 0.15 3.33 -7.40
C GLY A 3 1.31 3.31 -8.40
N PHE A 4 1.14 2.67 -9.57
CA PHE A 4 2.17 2.63 -10.62
C PHE A 4 2.55 4.03 -11.11
N GLY A 5 1.56 4.90 -11.40
CA GLY A 5 1.85 6.26 -11.88
C GLY A 5 2.58 7.11 -10.83
N VAL A 6 2.23 6.92 -9.54
CA VAL A 6 2.94 7.58 -8.43
C VAL A 6 4.38 7.08 -8.34
N ALA A 7 4.59 5.77 -8.49
CA ALA A 7 5.93 5.17 -8.45
C ALA A 7 6.83 5.63 -9.61
N GLU A 8 6.29 5.68 -10.83
CA GLU A 8 7.00 6.20 -12.00
C GLU A 8 7.42 7.67 -11.81
N ALA A 9 6.51 8.51 -11.32
CA ALA A 9 6.84 9.90 -11.03
C ALA A 9 7.91 10.05 -9.94
N ALA A 10 7.81 9.25 -8.86
CA ALA A 10 8.78 9.25 -7.79
C ALA A 10 10.18 8.82 -8.28
N ALA A 11 10.24 7.79 -9.13
CA ALA A 11 11.47 7.32 -9.76
C ALA A 11 12.11 8.41 -10.65
N ALA A 12 11.31 9.09 -11.48
CA ALA A 12 11.77 10.17 -12.35
C ALA A 12 12.38 11.37 -11.58
N HIS A 13 11.96 11.57 -10.33
CA HIS A 13 12.45 12.65 -9.46
C HIS A 13 13.40 12.19 -8.36
N GLY A 14 13.77 10.90 -8.30
CA GLY A 14 14.65 10.35 -7.27
C GLY A 14 14.07 10.43 -5.85
N VAL A 15 12.75 10.45 -5.71
CA VAL A 15 12.06 10.53 -4.42
C VAL A 15 11.67 9.11 -3.96
N PRO A 16 11.95 8.72 -2.71
CA PRO A 16 11.48 7.43 -2.18
C PRO A 16 9.96 7.36 -2.14
N VAL A 17 9.41 6.19 -2.46
CA VAL A 17 7.96 5.94 -2.45
C VAL A 17 7.66 4.56 -1.87
N LEU A 18 6.51 4.46 -1.19
CA LEU A 18 5.97 3.21 -0.64
C LEU A 18 4.45 3.19 -0.90
N GLU A 19 3.95 2.08 -1.45
CA GLU A 19 2.51 1.81 -1.55
C GLU A 19 2.11 0.73 -0.54
N LEU A 20 1.08 0.99 0.26
CA LEU A 20 0.48 0.01 1.17
C LEU A 20 -0.99 -0.19 0.82
N ARG A 21 -1.41 -1.45 0.68
CA ARG A 21 -2.77 -1.81 0.26
C ARG A 21 -3.34 -2.89 1.15
N ALA A 22 -4.62 -2.77 1.46
CA ALA A 22 -5.41 -3.85 2.02
C ALA A 22 -6.31 -4.45 0.93
N VAL A 23 -6.60 -5.74 1.04
CA VAL A 23 -7.43 -6.47 0.09
C VAL A 23 -8.87 -6.53 0.61
N SER A 24 -9.81 -5.93 -0.11
CA SER A 24 -11.23 -5.94 0.24
C SER A 24 -11.99 -7.16 -0.27
N ASN A 25 -11.48 -7.83 -1.31
CA ASN A 25 -12.12 -8.97 -1.96
C ASN A 25 -11.12 -9.74 -2.85
N PRO A 26 -11.37 -11.03 -3.12
CA PRO A 26 -10.64 -11.78 -4.13
C PRO A 26 -10.77 -11.16 -5.52
N VAL A 27 -9.79 -11.44 -6.38
CA VAL A 27 -9.85 -11.14 -7.81
C VAL A 27 -10.78 -12.14 -8.49
N GLY A 28 -11.67 -11.66 -9.38
CA GLY A 28 -12.63 -12.50 -10.09
C GLY A 28 -13.75 -11.68 -10.74
N PRO A 29 -14.84 -12.35 -11.18
CA PRO A 29 -16.05 -11.67 -11.64
C PRO A 29 -16.54 -10.63 -10.63
N ARG A 30 -17.16 -9.56 -11.13
CA ARG A 30 -17.56 -8.45 -10.27
C ARG A 30 -18.77 -8.80 -9.40
N ASP A 31 -18.50 -9.23 -8.17
CA ASP A 31 -19.46 -9.35 -7.09
C ASP A 31 -19.20 -8.28 -6.02
N ARG A 32 -20.08 -7.28 -5.95
CA ARG A 32 -19.97 -6.18 -4.98
C ARG A 32 -20.41 -6.59 -3.58
N ALA A 33 -21.25 -7.61 -3.44
CA ALA A 33 -21.73 -8.06 -2.13
C ALA A 33 -20.60 -8.71 -1.33
N ALA A 34 -19.60 -9.30 -2.02
CA ALA A 34 -18.40 -9.85 -1.41
C ALA A 34 -17.36 -8.79 -0.98
N TRP A 35 -17.60 -7.49 -1.22
CA TRP A 35 -16.64 -6.44 -0.91
C TRP A 35 -16.65 -6.10 0.58
N ARG A 36 -15.52 -6.34 1.24
CA ARG A 36 -15.31 -6.07 2.67
C ARG A 36 -14.50 -4.79 2.88
N ILE A 37 -15.03 -3.67 2.37
CA ILE A 37 -14.30 -2.39 2.35
C ILE A 37 -13.95 -1.92 3.77
N GLY A 38 -14.91 -1.94 4.69
CA GLY A 38 -14.69 -1.47 6.07
C GLY A 38 -13.57 -2.24 6.78
N GLU A 39 -13.54 -3.55 6.61
CA GLU A 39 -12.50 -4.40 7.21
C GLU A 39 -11.13 -4.22 6.54
N ALA A 40 -11.10 -3.99 5.22
CA ALA A 40 -9.86 -3.63 4.54
C ALA A 40 -9.31 -2.29 5.03
N LEU A 41 -10.15 -1.27 5.23
CA LEU A 41 -9.74 0.02 5.78
C LEU A 41 -9.29 -0.08 7.24
N ALA A 42 -9.94 -0.90 8.06
CA ALA A 42 -9.51 -1.19 9.42
C ALA A 42 -8.13 -1.87 9.44
N ALA A 43 -7.94 -2.90 8.61
CA ALA A 43 -6.64 -3.56 8.47
C ALA A 43 -5.54 -2.60 7.99
N LEU A 44 -5.88 -1.68 7.08
CA LEU A 44 -4.94 -0.66 6.62
C LEU A 44 -4.54 0.30 7.76
N THR A 45 -5.49 0.71 8.58
CA THR A 45 -5.25 1.57 9.76
C THR A 45 -4.30 0.88 10.75
N ASP A 46 -4.57 -0.38 11.07
CA ASP A 46 -3.72 -1.19 11.97
C ASP A 46 -2.30 -1.37 11.42
N ALA A 47 -2.17 -1.57 10.10
CA ALA A 47 -0.87 -1.69 9.45
C ALA A 47 -0.09 -0.37 9.50
N PHE A 48 -0.74 0.77 9.25
CA PHE A 48 -0.12 2.09 9.38
C PHE A 48 0.36 2.37 10.80
N GLY A 49 -0.39 1.98 11.82
CA GLY A 49 0.00 2.11 13.23
C GLY A 49 1.32 1.39 13.57
N LYS A 50 1.72 0.40 12.76
CA LYS A 50 2.95 -0.39 12.94
C LYS A 50 4.10 0.06 12.04
N LEU A 51 3.88 1.06 11.17
CA LEU A 51 4.82 1.41 10.10
C LEU A 51 6.02 2.23 10.58
N ALA A 52 5.83 3.07 11.61
CA ALA A 52 6.87 3.96 12.13
C ALA A 52 8.19 3.27 12.50
N PRO A 53 8.22 2.16 13.28
CA PRO A 53 9.48 1.47 13.57
C PRO A 53 10.14 0.90 12.32
N VAL A 54 9.36 0.35 11.37
CA VAL A 54 9.87 -0.23 10.11
C VAL A 54 10.60 0.82 9.28
N LEU A 55 10.00 2.00 9.11
CA LEU A 55 10.62 3.10 8.35
C LEU A 55 11.85 3.68 9.05
N ARG A 56 11.85 3.75 10.39
CA ARG A 56 13.00 4.25 11.16
C ARG A 56 14.19 3.30 11.13
N SER A 57 13.95 2.00 11.08
CA SER A 57 15.00 0.99 10.96
C SER A 57 15.39 0.68 9.51
N TRP A 58 14.77 1.35 8.52
CA TRP A 58 15.06 1.07 7.13
C TRP A 58 16.47 1.53 6.78
N ASN A 59 17.34 0.57 6.52
CA ASN A 59 18.63 0.80 5.90
C ASN A 59 18.48 0.55 4.39
N PRO A 60 18.61 1.58 3.52
CA PRO A 60 18.53 1.37 2.08
C PRO A 60 19.59 0.36 1.66
N HIS A 61 19.16 -0.81 1.17
CA HIS A 61 20.09 -1.73 0.53
C HIS A 61 20.35 -1.22 -0.89
N GLU A 62 21.65 -1.01 -1.17
CA GLU A 62 22.26 -0.63 -2.45
C GLU A 62 22.07 0.85 -2.89
N ARG A 63 23.19 1.57 -2.86
CA ARG A 63 23.57 2.53 -3.90
C ARG A 63 24.64 1.87 -4.75
#